data_AF-A0A8H9G2P5-F1
#
_entry.id   AF-A0A8H9G2P5-F1
#
_cell.length_a   1.000
_cell.length_b   1.000
_cell.length_c   1.000
_cell.angle_alpha   90.00
_cell.angle_beta   90.00
_cell.angle_gamma   90.00
#
_symmetry.space_group_name_H-M   'P 1'
#
loop_
_entity.id
_entity.type
_entity.pdbx_description
1 polymer ?
#
loop_
_entity_poly.entity_id
_entity_poly.type
_entity_poly.pdbx_seq_one_letter_code
_entity_poly.pdbx_strand_id
1 'polypeptide(L)'
;MDRTTESINNIRVDKATSGDYQLTFNIVSKTEGLESISVTGLKNEEYIFSVVKNFLPSVNSSVNFANGNFDFTILQAVMNEIDEIETELDS
;
A
#
# COMPACT_ATOMS: atom_id res chain seq x y z
N MET A 1 8.88 5.09 -5.56
CA MET A 1 8.32 4.88 -6.93
C MET A 1 7.69 6.19 -7.39
N ASP A 2 7.33 6.35 -8.66
CA ASP A 2 6.51 7.50 -9.07
C ASP A 2 5.03 7.18 -8.84
N ARG A 3 4.33 8.03 -8.07
CA ARG A 3 2.91 7.87 -7.71
C ARG A 3 2.03 8.87 -8.45
N THR A 4 0.83 8.42 -8.82
CA THR A 4 -0.30 9.29 -9.16
C THR A 4 -1.34 9.22 -8.06
N THR A 5 -1.73 10.38 -7.52
CA THR A 5 -2.60 10.48 -6.34
C THR A 5 -3.98 10.98 -6.72
N GLU A 6 -5.00 10.28 -6.23
CA GLU A 6 -6.40 10.69 -6.27
C GLU A 6 -6.94 10.71 -4.83
N SER A 7 -7.65 11.77 -4.43
CA SER A 7 -8.24 11.87 -3.09
C SER A 7 -9.76 11.97 -3.18
N ILE A 8 -10.47 11.10 -2.46
CA ILE A 8 -11.93 11.09 -2.36
C ILE A 8 -12.31 11.05 -0.88
N ASN A 9 -12.85 12.15 -0.36
CA ASN A 9 -13.16 12.33 1.06
C ASN A 9 -11.93 12.08 1.96
N ASN A 10 -12.02 11.08 2.85
CA ASN A 10 -10.98 10.70 3.81
C ASN A 10 -10.07 9.57 3.28
N ILE A 11 -10.22 9.21 2.01
CA ILE A 11 -9.44 8.15 1.36
C ILE A 11 -8.56 8.79 0.28
N ARG A 12 -7.25 8.62 0.43
CA ARG A 12 -6.25 8.90 -0.60
C ARG A 12 -5.92 7.59 -1.30
N VAL A 13 -5.91 7.60 -2.62
CA VAL A 13 -5.53 6.46 -3.47
C VAL A 13 -4.29 6.86 -4.24
N ASP A 14 -3.16 6.21 -3.95
CA ASP A 14 -1.95 6.36 -4.73
C ASP A 14 -1.79 5.15 -5.65
N LYS A 15 -1.54 5.39 -6.94
CA LYS A 15 -1.24 4.36 -7.93
C LYS A 15 0.21 4.49 -8.36
N ALA A 16 0.94 3.38 -8.35
CA ALA A 16 2.34 3.32 -8.75
C ALA A 16 2.61 2.11 -9.63
N THR A 17 3.74 2.13 -10.33
CA THR A 17 4.29 0.97 -11.02
C THR A 17 5.70 0.67 -10.53
N SER A 18 6.05 -0.62 -10.50
CA SER A 18 7.40 -1.07 -10.15
C SER A 18 7.72 -2.34 -10.95
N GLY A 19 8.53 -2.19 -12.01
CA GLY A 19 8.71 -3.25 -12.99
C GLY A 19 7.37 -3.59 -13.66
N ASP A 20 7.02 -4.88 -13.68
CA ASP A 20 5.74 -5.38 -14.24
C ASP A 20 4.55 -5.24 -13.28
N TYR A 21 4.78 -4.71 -12.07
CA TYR A 21 3.75 -4.61 -11.05
C TYR A 21 2.99 -3.28 -11.15
N GLN A 22 1.67 -3.38 -11.07
CA GLN A 22 0.75 -2.28 -10.85
C GLN A 22 0.34 -2.31 -9.39
N LEU A 23 0.59 -1.20 -8.68
CA LEU A 23 0.35 -1.08 -7.25
C LEU A 23 -0.73 -0.04 -7.01
N THR A 24 -1.68 -0.36 -6.17
CA THR A 24 -2.71 0.58 -5.69
C THR A 24 -2.66 0.62 -4.18
N PHE A 25 -2.30 1.77 -3.62
CA PHE A 25 -2.27 2.07 -2.21
C PHE A 25 -3.57 2.81 -1.86
N ASN A 26 -4.39 2.21 -1.01
CA ASN A 26 -5.55 2.87 -0.41
C ASN A 26 -5.17 3.28 1.00
N ILE A 27 -5.13 4.59 1.22
CA ILE A 27 -4.67 5.26 2.43
C ILE A 27 -5.91 5.86 3.09
N VAL A 28 -6.24 5.38 4.27
CA VAL A 28 -7.42 5.82 5.02
C VAL A 28 -6.95 6.63 6.22
N SER A 29 -7.32 7.91 6.25
CA SER A 29 -7.03 8.80 7.37
C SER A 29 -8.32 9.17 8.10
N LYS A 30 -8.26 9.22 9.43
CA LYS A 30 -9.35 9.65 10.32
C LYS A 30 -8.92 10.89 11.10
N THR A 31 -9.86 11.47 11.84
CA THR A 31 -9.60 12.62 12.73
C THR A 31 -8.49 12.32 13.75
N GLU A 32 -8.36 11.07 14.17
CA GLU A 32 -7.39 10.60 15.17
C GLU A 32 -6.01 10.32 14.59
N GLY A 33 -5.85 10.40 13.26
CA GLY A 33 -4.61 10.11 12.54
C GLY A 33 -4.81 9.12 11.38
N LEU A 34 -3.70 8.63 10.84
CA LEU A 34 -3.70 7.57 9.82
C LEU A 34 -4.32 6.29 10.42
N GLU A 35 -5.33 5.73 9.76
CA GLU A 35 -5.99 4.50 10.22
C GLU A 35 -5.32 3.27 9.60
N SER A 36 -5.17 3.25 8.27
CA SER A 36 -4.61 2.11 7.55
C SER A 36 -4.07 2.50 6.19
N ILE A 37 -3.10 1.71 5.71
CA ILE A 37 -2.68 1.68 4.31
C ILE A 37 -2.84 0.24 3.82
N SER A 38 -3.60 0.06 2.75
CA SER A 38 -3.74 -1.23 2.07
C SER A 38 -3.20 -1.14 0.65
N VAL A 39 -2.40 -2.11 0.25
CA VAL A 39 -1.76 -2.15 -1.06
C VAL A 39 -2.21 -3.40 -1.78
N THR A 40 -2.67 -3.24 -3.02
CA THR A 40 -2.93 -4.34 -3.93
C THR A 40 -1.89 -4.33 -5.03
N GLY A 41 -1.21 -5.45 -5.23
CA GLY A 41 -0.25 -5.64 -6.31
C GLY A 41 -0.80 -6.57 -7.40
N LEU A 42 -0.93 -6.05 -8.60
CA LEU A 42 -1.22 -6.82 -9.81
C LEU A 42 0.04 -6.97 -10.65
N LYS A 43 0.16 -8.07 -11.39
CA LYS A 43 1.16 -8.25 -12.44
C LYS A 43 0.45 -8.76 -13.68
N ASN A 44 0.58 -8.05 -14.80
CA ASN A 44 -0.18 -8.35 -16.03
C ASN A 44 -1.70 -8.47 -15.76
N GLU A 45 -2.26 -7.55 -14.97
CA GLU A 45 -3.68 -7.53 -14.55
C GLU A 45 -4.11 -8.69 -13.63
N GLU A 46 -3.22 -9.61 -13.27
CA GLU A 46 -3.49 -10.70 -12.32
C GLU A 46 -3.13 -10.29 -10.89
N TYR A 47 -3.98 -10.63 -9.92
CA TYR A 47 -3.71 -10.40 -8.50
C TYR A 47 -2.57 -11.28 -7.99
N ILE A 48 -1.51 -10.65 -7.46
CA ILE A 48 -0.33 -11.35 -6.94
C ILE A 48 -0.25 -11.26 -5.42
N PHE A 49 -0.49 -10.09 -4.84
CA PHE A 49 -0.41 -9.93 -3.40
C PHE A 49 -1.22 -8.75 -2.88
N SER A 50 -1.43 -8.75 -1.57
CA SER A 50 -1.84 -7.57 -0.83
C SER A 50 -1.02 -7.40 0.45
N VAL A 51 -0.86 -6.15 0.84
CA VAL A 51 -0.32 -5.74 2.14
C VAL A 51 -1.38 -4.90 2.82
N VAL A 52 -1.62 -5.11 4.11
CA VAL A 52 -2.45 -4.22 4.92
C VAL A 52 -1.67 -3.86 6.17
N LYS A 53 -1.35 -2.58 6.34
CA LYS A 53 -0.76 -1.99 7.54
C LYS A 53 -1.86 -1.18 8.24
N ASN A 54 -2.25 -1.63 9.43
CA ASN A 54 -3.18 -0.89 10.29
C ASN A 54 -2.35 -0.14 11.32
N PHE A 55 -2.76 1.10 11.62
CA PHE A 55 -2.15 1.95 12.63
C PHE A 55 -3.06 2.09 13.86
N LEU A 56 -4.37 2.06 13.65
CA LEU A 56 -5.40 2.11 14.69
C LEU A 56 -6.25 0.83 14.68
N PRO A 57 -6.69 0.31 15.85
CA PRO A 57 -6.34 0.77 17.21
C PRO A 57 -4.93 0.35 17.66
N SER A 58 -4.26 -0.51 16.90
CA SER A 58 -2.90 -0.96 17.18
C SER A 58 -2.14 -1.25 15.90
N VAL A 59 -0.84 -0.96 15.90
CA VAL A 59 0.02 -1.17 14.75
C VAL A 59 0.16 -2.66 14.46
N ASN A 60 -0.29 -3.09 13.30
CA ASN A 60 -0.11 -4.44 12.82
C ASN A 60 0.00 -4.46 11.28
N SER A 61 0.63 -5.50 10.75
CA SER A 61 0.76 -5.68 9.32
C SER A 61 0.45 -7.11 8.94
N SER A 62 -0.23 -7.27 7.82
CA SER A 62 -0.50 -8.56 7.21
C SER A 62 -0.14 -8.51 5.73
N VAL A 63 0.36 -9.63 5.23
CA VAL A 63 0.70 -9.81 3.82
C VAL A 63 0.04 -11.09 3.34
N ASN A 64 -0.62 -11.02 2.19
CA ASN A 64 -1.26 -12.16 1.56
C ASN A 64 -0.76 -12.31 0.13
N PHE A 65 -0.34 -13.52 -0.24
CA PHE A 65 0.15 -13.83 -1.58
C PHE A 65 -0.80 -14.78 -2.30
N ALA A 66 -1.09 -14.48 -3.56
CA ALA A 66 -1.86 -15.36 -4.42
C ALA A 66 -0.99 -16.52 -4.90
N ASN A 67 -1.60 -17.71 -4.96
CA ASN A 67 -1.06 -18.89 -5.68
C ASN A 67 0.37 -19.31 -5.29
N GLY A 68 0.86 -18.92 -4.11
CA GLY A 68 2.23 -19.22 -3.66
C GLY A 68 3.34 -18.50 -4.42
N ASN A 69 3.02 -17.46 -5.21
CA ASN A 69 4.02 -16.64 -5.89
C ASN A 69 4.55 -15.56 -4.93
N PHE A 70 5.65 -15.87 -4.26
CA PHE A 70 6.35 -14.94 -3.37
C PHE A 70 7.46 -14.22 -4.11
N ASP A 71 7.26 -12.93 -4.38
CA ASP A 71 8.32 -12.03 -4.83
C ASP A 71 8.69 -11.10 -3.66
N PHE A 72 9.83 -11.38 -3.03
CA PHE A 72 10.30 -10.63 -1.87
C PHE A 72 10.84 -9.24 -2.25
N THR A 73 11.30 -9.07 -3.50
CA THR A 73 11.84 -7.79 -3.96
C THR A 73 10.73 -6.76 -4.08
N ILE A 74 9.60 -7.13 -4.68
CA ILE A 74 8.45 -6.22 -4.75
C ILE A 74 7.86 -5.95 -3.37
N LEU A 75 7.81 -6.95 -2.48
CA LEU A 75 7.30 -6.75 -1.13
C LEU A 75 8.15 -5.70 -0.38
N GLN A 76 9.48 -5.81 -0.44
CA GLN A 76 10.37 -4.84 0.21
C GLN A 76 10.13 -3.42 -0.33
N ALA A 77 9.98 -3.28 -1.66
CA ALA A 77 9.71 -1.98 -2.28
C ALA A 77 8.37 -1.40 -1.82
N VAL A 78 7.33 -2.22 -1.71
CA VAL A 78 6.02 -1.80 -1.18
C VAL A 78 6.11 -1.38 0.29
N MET A 79 6.81 -2.13 1.13
CA MET A 79 6.96 -1.77 2.54
C MET A 79 7.69 -0.44 2.72
N ASN A 80 8.76 -0.21 1.94
CA ASN A 80 9.45 1.09 1.96
C ASN A 80 8.53 2.23 1.54
N GLU A 81 7.73 2.03 0.48
CA GLU A 81 6.78 3.06 0.01
C GLU A 81 5.69 3.35 1.04
N ILE A 82 5.22 2.34 1.78
CA ILE A 82 4.28 2.53 2.90
C ILE A 82 4.90 3.42 3.98
N ASP A 83 6.16 3.19 4.34
CA ASP A 83 6.85 4.00 5.37
C ASP A 83 7.12 5.45 4.88
N GLU A 84 7.37 5.64 3.58
CA GLU A 84 7.45 6.97 2.96
C GLU A 84 6.11 7.70 3.03
N ILE A 85 4.99 7.03 2.70
CA ILE A 85 3.63 7.60 2.79
C ILE A 85 3.29 7.97 4.24
N GLU A 86 3.64 7.12 5.21
CA GLU A 86 3.45 7.40 6.63
C GLU A 86 4.19 8.68 7.03
N THR A 87 5.46 8.79 6.66
CA THR A 87 6.29 9.98 6.93
C THR A 87 5.72 11.24 6.29
N GLU A 88 5.21 11.15 5.06
CA GLU A 88 4.55 12.27 4.36
C GLU A 88 3.31 12.80 5.09
N LEU A 89 2.55 11.90 5.71
CA LEU A 89 1.27 12.24 6.35
C LEU A 89 1.43 12.69 7.81
N ASP A 90 2.56 12.35 8.44
CA ASP A 90 2.94 12.82 9.77
C ASP A 90 3.62 14.21 9.75
N SER A 91 4.03 14.70 8.57
CA SER A 91 4.73 15.98 8.34
C SER A 91 3.78 17.18 8.20
#